data_AF-A0ABD0R8A4-F1
#
_entry.id   AF-A0ABD0R8A4-F1
#
_cell.length_a   1.000
_cell.length_b   1.000
_cell.length_c   1.000
_cell.angle_alpha   90.00
_cell.angle_beta   90.00
_cell.angle_gamma   90.00
#
_symmetry.space_group_name_H-M   'P 1'
#
loop_
_entity.id
_entity.type
_entity.pdbx_description
1 polymer ?
#
loop_
_entity_poly.entity_id
_entity_poly.type
_entity_poly.pdbx_seq_one_letter_code
_entity_poly.pdbx_strand_id
1 'polypeptide(L)' 'SNEVGGSNNMEKEGLKRSLDLLRAHGVTFDSIVTDRHPQVHKFLREANITQYFDVWHIEKGISSCVCRWGFCA' A
#
# COMPACT_ATOMS: atom_id res chain seq x y z
N SER A 1 21.27 -5.59 -14.36
CA SER A 1 19.89 -6.07 -14.56
C SER A 1 19.03 -5.57 -13.43
N ASN A 2 18.18 -4.59 -13.68
CA ASN A 2 17.20 -4.14 -12.69
C ASN A 2 15.84 -4.28 -13.37
N GLU A 3 15.21 -5.45 -13.22
CA GLU A 3 14.02 -5.86 -13.99
C GLU A 3 12.88 -4.84 -13.94
N VAL A 4 12.84 -4.02 -12.88
CA VAL A 4 11.75 -3.09 -12.59
C VAL A 4 12.23 -1.68 -12.24
N GLY A 5 13.53 -1.40 -12.34
CA GLY A 5 14.03 -0.01 -12.34
C GLY A 5 13.97 0.77 -11.01
N GLY A 6 13.69 0.13 -9.86
CA GLY A 6 13.73 0.79 -8.54
C GLY A 6 12.88 0.11 -7.47
N SER A 7 13.10 0.45 -6.19
CA SER A 7 12.42 -0.17 -5.04
C SER A 7 10.89 -0.06 -5.11
N ASN A 8 10.38 1.15 -5.39
CA ASN A 8 8.94 1.41 -5.43
C ASN A 8 8.24 0.61 -6.55
N ASN A 9 8.92 0.40 -7.68
CA ASN A 9 8.39 -0.41 -8.77
C ASN A 9 8.41 -1.91 -8.41
N MET A 10 9.41 -2.37 -7.62
CA MET A 10 9.42 -3.75 -7.13
C MET A 10 8.23 -4.05 -6.23
N GLU A 11 7.86 -3.11 -5.35
CA GLU A 11 6.71 -3.27 -4.46
C GLU A 11 5.40 -3.40 -5.24
N LYS A 12 5.21 -2.54 -6.25
CA LYS A 12 4.04 -2.60 -7.13
C LYS A 12 3.98 -3.92 -7.91
N GLU A 13 5.09 -4.34 -8.52
CA GLU A 13 5.14 -5.57 -9.32
C GLU A 13 5.00 -6.82 -8.43
N GLY A 14 5.55 -6.79 -7.21
CA GLY A 14 5.33 -7.83 -6.20
C GLY A 14 3.85 -7.97 -5.86
N LEU A 15 3.18 -6.86 -5.53
CA LEU A 15 1.75 -6.87 -5.22
C LEU A 15 0.91 -7.39 -6.41
N LYS A 16 1.23 -6.95 -7.63
CA LYS A 16 0.53 -7.40 -8.84
C LYS A 16 0.65 -8.91 -9.04
N ARG A 17 1.88 -9.45 -8.98
CA ARG A 17 2.13 -10.90 -9.12
C ARG A 17 1.43 -11.71 -8.04
N SER A 18 1.40 -11.22 -6.79
CA SER A 18 0.68 -11.88 -5.71
C SER A 18 -0.84 -11.90 -5.93
N LEU A 19 -1.41 -10.79 -6.41
CA LEU A 19 -2.83 -10.71 -6.75
C LEU A 19 -3.19 -11.65 -7.90
N ASP A 20 -2.37 -11.69 -8.95
CA ASP A 20 -2.57 -12.59 -10.09
C ASP A 20 -2.51 -14.07 -9.66
N LEU A 21 -1.58 -14.43 -8.77
CA LEU A 21 -1.48 -15.77 -8.19
C LEU A 21 -2.75 -16.14 -7.42
N LEU A 22 -3.21 -15.26 -6.53
CA LEU A 22 -4.38 -15.53 -5.71
C LEU A 22 -5.66 -15.62 -6.56
N ARG A 23 -5.77 -14.79 -7.60
CA ARG A 23 -6.87 -14.88 -8.57
C ARG A 23 -6.82 -16.17 -9.38
N ALA A 24 -5.62 -16.63 -9.77
CA ALA A 24 -5.44 -17.93 -10.43
C ALA A 24 -5.86 -19.11 -9.53
N HIS A 25 -5.73 -18.95 -8.21
CA HIS A 25 -6.24 -19.91 -7.22
C HIS A 25 -7.73 -19.75 -6.87
N GLY A 26 -8.46 -18.87 -7.57
CA GLY A 26 -9.91 -18.69 -7.39
C GLY A 26 -10.29 -17.81 -6.21
N VAL A 27 -9.35 -17.07 -5.62
CA VAL A 27 -9.64 -16.12 -4.53
C VAL A 27 -10.11 -14.80 -5.14
N THR A 28 -11.34 -14.39 -4.80
CA THR A 28 -11.88 -13.08 -5.15
C THR A 28 -11.57 -12.07 -4.05
N PHE A 29 -11.12 -10.87 -4.44
CA PHE A 29 -10.81 -9.78 -3.52
C PHE A 29 -11.81 -8.65 -3.73
N ASP A 30 -12.68 -8.45 -2.75
CA ASP A 30 -13.55 -7.26 -2.71
C ASP A 30 -12.82 -6.05 -2.12
N SER A 31 -11.93 -6.31 -1.16
CA SER A 31 -11.21 -5.26 -0.44
C SER A 31 -9.85 -5.68 0.07
N ILE A 32 -8.90 -4.73 0.07
CA ILE A 32 -7.54 -4.92 0.56
C ILE A 32 -7.16 -3.77 1.50
N VAL A 33 -6.50 -4.08 2.60
CA VAL A 33 -5.91 -3.10 3.52
C VAL A 33 -4.42 -2.96 3.17
N THR A 34 -3.95 -1.76 2.82
CA THR A 34 -2.51 -1.50 2.63
C THR A 34 -2.08 -0.20 3.30
N ASP A 35 -0.76 -0.05 3.44
CA ASP A 35 -0.15 1.23 3.78
C ASP A 35 -0.37 2.30 2.70
N ARG A 36 -0.20 3.57 3.08
CA ARG A 36 -0.32 4.73 2.17
C ARG A 36 0.85 4.78 1.19
N HIS A 37 0.75 3.98 0.12
CA HIS A 37 1.66 4.05 -1.02
C HIS A 37 0.91 4.56 -2.27
N PRO A 38 1.23 5.76 -2.81
CA PRO A 38 0.47 6.39 -3.89
C PRO A 38 0.38 5.55 -5.17
N GLN A 39 1.44 4.79 -5.49
CA GLN A 39 1.49 3.97 -6.71
C GLN A 39 0.61 2.73 -6.61
N VAL A 40 0.52 2.12 -5.43
CA VAL A 40 -0.35 0.97 -5.14
C VAL A 40 -1.81 1.42 -5.21
N HIS A 41 -2.12 2.58 -4.65
CA HIS A 41 -3.48 3.12 -4.69
C HIS A 41 -3.97 3.40 -6.11
N LYS A 42 -3.10 3.96 -6.96
CA LYS A 42 -3.43 4.13 -8.38
C LYS A 42 -3.74 2.78 -9.05
N PHE A 43 -2.92 1.77 -8.79
CA PHE A 43 -3.09 0.44 -9.36
C PHE A 43 -4.38 -0.26 -8.88
N LEU A 44 -4.68 -0.21 -7.58
CA LEU A 44 -5.90 -0.83 -7.03
C LEU A 44 -7.17 -0.13 -7.54
N ARG A 45 -7.14 1.19 -7.73
CA ARG A 45 -8.21 1.95 -8.36
C ARG A 45 -8.45 1.53 -9.81
N GLU A 46 -7.39 1.31 -10.59
CA GLU A 46 -7.50 0.79 -11.97
C GLU A 46 -8.02 -0.66 -11.99
N ALA A 47 -7.70 -1.46 -10.97
CA ALA A 47 -8.19 -2.84 -10.80
C ALA A 47 -9.61 -2.93 -10.22
N ASN A 48 -10.23 -1.80 -9.89
CA ASN A 48 -11.57 -1.70 -9.29
C ASN A 48 -11.73 -2.45 -7.95
N ILE A 49 -10.65 -2.54 -7.16
CA ILE A 49 -10.62 -3.17 -5.84
C ILE A 49 -10.72 -2.07 -4.76
N THR A 50 -11.56 -2.27 -3.76
CA THR A 50 -11.71 -1.30 -2.66
C THR A 50 -10.47 -1.32 -1.77
N GLN A 51 -9.73 -0.21 -1.72
CA GLN A 51 -8.58 -0.09 -0.83
C GLN A 51 -8.98 0.56 0.50
N TYR A 52 -8.59 -0.08 1.59
CA TYR A 52 -8.61 0.48 2.94
C TYR A 52 -7.18 0.82 3.37
N PHE A 53 -7.06 1.86 4.19
CA PHE A 53 -5.78 2.23 4.79
C PHE A 53 -5.71 1.68 6.21
N ASP A 54 -4.54 1.16 6.57
CA ASP A 54 -4.30 0.76 7.95
C ASP A 54 -4.25 2.00 8.86
N VAL A 55 -5.18 2.06 9.81
CA VAL A 55 -5.32 3.16 10.77
C VAL A 55 -4.09 3.24 11.69
N TRP A 56 -3.45 2.11 11.97
CA TRP A 56 -2.26 2.06 12.82
C TRP A 56 -1.09 2.86 12.25
N HIS A 57 -0.92 2.83 10.93
CA HIS A 57 0.12 3.61 10.26
C HIS A 57 -0.19 5.11 10.28
N ILE A 58 -1.48 5.47 10.26
CA ILE A 58 -1.93 6.86 10.37
C ILE A 58 -1.64 7.40 11.78
N GLU A 59 -1.91 6.61 12.82
CA GLU A 59 -1.66 6.98 14.21
C GLU A 59 -0.18 7.30 14.47
N LYS A 60 0.75 6.48 13.94
CA LYS A 60 2.20 6.76 14.03
C LYS A 60 2.64 7.99 13.24
N GLY A 61 2.05 8.24 12.08
CA GLY A 61 2.33 9.44 11.29
C GLY A 61 1.86 10.72 11.98
N ILE A 62 0.73 10.64 12.69
CA ILE A 62 0.19 11.76 13.46
C ILE A 62 1.00 11.97 14.74
N SER A 63 1.33 10.91 15.48
CA SER A 63 2.11 11.03 16.72
C SER A 63 3.51 11.60 16.48
N SER A 64 4.17 11.22 15.38
CA SER A 64 5.45 11.81 14.97
C SER A 64 5.33 13.27 14.52
N CYS A 65 4.26 13.64 13.79
CA CYS A 65 3.98 15.04 13.45
C CYS A 65 3.69 15.90 14.69
N VAL A 66 2.89 15.40 15.63
CA VAL A 66 2.56 16.10 16.88
C VAL A 66 3.81 16.33 17.73
N CYS A 67 4.68 15.34 17.90
CA CYS A 67 5.97 15.53 18.57
C CYS A 67 6.88 16.54 17.84
N ARG A 68 6.75 16.68 16.52
CA ARG A 68 7.58 17.63 15.74
C ARG A 68 7.07 19.07 15.81
N TRP A 69 5.82 19.30 16.17
CA TRP A 69 5.17 20.61 16.13
C TRP A 69 4.70 21.16 17.50
N GLY A 70 4.86 20.43 18.60
CA GLY A 70 4.66 21.03 19.92
C GLY A 70 4.58 20.04 21.07
N PHE A 71 5.71 19.83 21.75
CA PHE A 71 5.92 19.94 23.19
C PHE A 71 7.28 19.30 23.53
N CYS A 72 8.35 20.10 23.48
CA CYS A 72 9.40 19.94 24.49
C CYS A 72 8.82 20.54 25.77
N ALA A 73 8.37 19.69 26.69
CA ALA A 73 8.37 20.02 28.10
C ALA A 73 9.73 19.62 28.68
#